data_AF-A0A822A7Q5-F1
#
_entry.id   AF-A0A822A7Q5-F1
#
_cell.length_a   1.000
_cell.length_b   1.000
_cell.length_c   1.000
_cell.angle_alpha   90.00
_cell.angle_beta   90.00
_cell.angle_gamma   90.00
#
_symmetry.space_group_name_H-M   'P 1'
#
loop_
_entity.id
_entity.type
_entity.pdbx_description
1 polymer ?
#
loop_
_entity_poly.entity_id
_entity_poly.type
_entity_poly.pdbx_seq_one_letter_code
_entity_poly.pdbx_strand_id
1 'polypeptide(L)' 'LDSAHEHGETLIQLALYWNILRSGGILFGDDFSWLSVRCDLKKFAYMRRLTIEHLNGTWLLKKSL' A
#
# COMPACT_ATOMS: atom_id res chain seq x y z
N LEU A 1 0.77 4.63 6.35
CA LEU A 1 2.03 3.87 6.37
C LEU A 1 3.08 4.82 5.86
N ASP A 2 4.00 5.17 6.75
CA ASP A 2 5.24 5.87 6.45
C ASP A 2 6.31 4.80 6.69
N SER A 3 6.59 4.04 5.64
CA SER A 3 7.39 2.81 5.75
C SER A 3 8.85 3.12 5.47
N ALA A 4 9.75 2.35 6.07
CA ALA A 4 11.15 2.33 5.66
C ALA A 4 11.28 2.05 4.13
N HIS A 5 12.31 2.65 3.53
CA HIS A 5 12.36 2.91 2.10
C HIS A 5 13.16 1.87 1.29
N GLU A 6 13.60 0.78 1.93
CA GLU A 6 14.29 -0.30 1.23
C GLU A 6 13.31 -1.22 0.49
N HIS A 7 13.84 -1.95 -0.48
CA HIS A 7 13.03 -2.84 -1.30
C HIS A 7 12.44 -3.99 -0.45
N GLY A 8 11.12 -4.16 -0.50
CA GLY A 8 10.40 -5.23 0.18
C GLY A 8 9.80 -4.83 1.53
N GLU A 9 10.24 -3.72 2.14
CA GLU A 9 9.78 -3.31 3.46
C GLU A 9 8.34 -2.79 3.42
N THR A 10 8.00 -1.95 2.44
CA THR A 10 6.62 -1.48 2.22
C THR A 10 5.68 -2.67 2.00
N LEU A 11 6.12 -3.68 1.24
CA LEU A 11 5.31 -4.88 0.98
C LEU A 11 4.99 -5.66 2.26
N ILE A 12 5.97 -5.82 3.15
CA ILE A 12 5.78 -6.50 4.45
C ILE A 12 4.79 -5.72 5.30
N GLN A 13 4.95 -4.40 5.43
CA GLN A 13 4.03 -3.57 6.22
C GLN A 13 2.62 -3.59 5.64
N LEU A 14 2.46 -3.46 4.32
CA LEU A 14 1.18 -3.60 3.64
C LEU A 14 0.50 -4.93 4.02
N ALA A 15 1.22 -6.05 3.96
CA ALA A 15 0.65 -7.36 4.31
C ALA A 15 0.23 -7.46 5.79
N LEU A 16 1.05 -6.96 6.72
CA LEU A 16 0.75 -6.99 8.16
C LEU A 16 -0.49 -6.15 8.49
N TYR A 17 -0.52 -4.90 8.05
CA TYR A 17 -1.62 -3.99 8.37
C TYR A 17 -2.90 -4.34 7.61
N TRP A 18 -2.80 -4.87 6.39
CA TRP A 18 -3.96 -5.33 5.64
C TRP A 18 -4.71 -6.47 6.33
N ASN A 19 -3.99 -7.35 7.03
CA ASN A 19 -4.61 -8.47 7.74
C ASN A 19 -5.50 -8.02 8.90
N ILE A 20 -5.13 -6.93 9.58
CA ILE A 20 -5.91 -6.39 10.70
C ILE A 20 -6.90 -5.29 10.29
N LEU A 21 -6.76 -4.74 9.08
CA LEU A 21 -7.69 -3.75 8.55
C LEU A 21 -9.08 -4.38 8.39
N ARG A 22 -10.10 -3.75 8.96
CA ARG A 22 -11.49 -4.19 8.83
C ARG A 22 -11.97 -4.07 7.38
N SER A 23 -12.95 -4.88 7.01
CA SER A 23 -13.70 -4.72 5.76
C SER A 23 -14.19 -3.29 5.57
N GLY A 24 -14.12 -2.79 4.34
CA GLY A 24 -14.42 -1.38 4.00
C GLY A 24 -13.36 -0.36 4.45
N GLY A 25 -12.35 -0.78 5.21
CA GLY A 25 -11.27 0.09 5.67
C GLY A 25 -10.34 0.55 4.55
N ILE A 26 -9.64 1.65 4.81
CA ILE A 26 -8.65 2.23 3.90
C ILE A 26 -7.27 2.10 4.54
N LEU A 27 -6.32 1.54 3.79
CA LEU A 27 -4.90 1.66 4.08
C LEU A 27 -4.33 2.76 3.19
N PHE A 28 -3.61 3.70 3.77
CA PHE A 28 -2.97 4.80 3.04
C PHE A 28 -1.54 4.99 3.50
N GLY A 29 -0.72 5.63 2.68
CA GLY A 29 0.66 5.97 2.99
C GLY A 29 1.20 7.05 2.05
N ASP A 30 2.45 7.43 2.23
CA ASP A 30 3.15 8.47 1.49
C ASP A 30 4.21 7.89 0.53
N ASP A 31 5.09 8.75 0.01
CA ASP A 31 6.22 8.39 -0.85
C ASP A 31 5.89 7.62 -2.13
N PHE A 32 4.70 7.81 -2.72
CA PHE A 32 4.32 7.17 -3.99
C PHE A 32 5.27 7.48 -5.17
N SER A 33 5.99 8.61 -5.10
CA SER A 33 7.00 8.99 -6.09
C SER A 33 8.24 8.09 -6.04
N TRP A 34 8.56 7.50 -4.88
CA TRP A 34 9.74 6.68 -4.66
C TRP A 34 9.58 5.31 -5.33
N LEU A 35 10.63 4.85 -6.01
CA LEU A 35 10.56 3.65 -6.84
C LEU A 35 10.32 2.38 -6.01
N SER A 36 11.01 2.22 -4.88
CA SER A 36 10.87 1.05 -3.99
C SER A 36 9.44 0.93 -3.47
N VAL A 37 8.90 2.00 -2.89
CA VAL A 37 7.51 2.10 -2.40
C VAL A 37 6.51 1.76 -3.50
N ARG A 38 6.65 2.39 -4.68
CA ARG A 38 5.72 2.17 -5.80
C ARG A 38 5.76 0.74 -6.34
N CYS A 39 6.94 0.12 -6.40
CA CYS A 39 7.08 -1.27 -6.83
C CYS A 39 6.40 -2.24 -5.86
N ASP A 40 6.62 -2.06 -4.56
CA ASP A 40 6.03 -2.90 -3.52
C ASP A 40 4.51 -2.73 -3.45
N LEU A 41 4.03 -1.49 -3.51
CA LEU A 41 2.61 -1.18 -3.54
C LEU A 41 1.92 -1.80 -4.76
N LYS A 42 2.52 -1.68 -5.95
CA LYS A 42 2.00 -2.30 -7.18
C LYS A 42 1.97 -3.81 -7.09
N LYS A 43 3.02 -4.44 -6.54
CA LYS A 43 3.07 -5.89 -6.33
C LYS A 43 1.95 -6.35 -5.40
N PHE A 44 1.75 -5.65 -4.28
CA PHE A 44 0.69 -5.96 -3.34
C PHE A 44 -0.71 -5.80 -3.96
N ALA A 45 -0.95 -4.66 -4.64
CA ALA A 45 -2.22 -4.38 -5.29
C ALA A 45 -2.53 -5.43 -6.37
N TYR A 46 -1.55 -5.83 -7.18
CA TYR A 46 -1.70 -6.89 -8.17
C TYR A 46 -2.10 -8.22 -7.54
N MET A 47 -1.38 -8.68 -6.50
CA MET A 47 -1.68 -9.93 -5.80
C MET A 47 -3.10 -9.96 -5.21
N ARG A 48 -3.62 -8.80 -4.82
CA ARG A 48 -4.94 -8.64 -4.19
C ARG A 48 -6.04 -8.16 -5.14
N ARG A 49 -5.72 -7.91 -6.42
CA ARG A 49 -6.62 -7.33 -7.43
C ARG A 49 -7.24 -5.99 -6.98
N LEU A 50 -6.40 -5.11 -6.44
CA LEU A 50 -6.80 -3.78 -5.96
C LEU A 50 -6.43 -2.70 -6.96
N THR A 51 -7.22 -1.63 -6.96
CA THR A 51 -6.85 -0.36 -7.61
C THR A 51 -6.06 0.49 -6.60
N ILE A 52 -4.97 1.10 -7.07
CA ILE A 52 -4.23 2.11 -6.31
C ILE A 52 -4.78 3.47 -6.68
N GLU A 53 -5.27 4.20 -5.70
CA GLU A 53 -5.55 5.64 -5.82
C GLU A 53 -4.35 6.41 -5.30
N HIS A 54 -3.98 7.53 -5.92
CA HIS A 54 -2.91 8.38 -5.42
C HIS A 54 -3.13 9.85 -5.74
N LEU A 55 -2.72 10.72 -4.83
CA LEU A 55 -2.77 12.17 -4.98
C LEU A 55 -1.65 12.81 -4.16
N ASN A 56 -0.91 13.75 -4.75
CA ASN A 56 0.15 14.53 -4.08
C ASN A 56 1.17 13.69 -3.28
N GLY A 57 1.57 12.53 -3.81
CA GLY A 57 2.54 11.63 -3.16
C GLY A 57 1.92 10.65 -2.16
N THR A 58 0.67 10.85 -1.75
CA THR A 58 -0.09 9.89 -0.94
C THR A 58 -0.74 8.83 -1.82
N TRP A 59 -0.75 7.58 -1.37
CA TRP A 59 -1.46 6.47 -1.99
C TRP A 59 -2.50 5.86 -1.05
N LEU A 60 -3.53 5.25 -1.63
CA LEU A 60 -4.63 4.62 -0.92
C LEU A 60 -4.97 3.25 -1.53
N LEU A 61 -5.31 2.31 -0.66
CA LEU A 61 -5.88 1.00 -0.98
C LEU A 61 -7.12 0.77 -0.12
N LYS A 62 -8.24 0.48 -0.78
CA LYS A 62 -9.51 0.19 -0.09
C LYS A 62 -9.74 -1.31 0.00
N LYS A 63 -9.98 -1.82 1.21
CA LYS A 63 -10.41 -3.20 1.43
C LYS A 63 -11.90 -3.31 1.11
N SER A 64 -12.30 -4.36 0.39
CA SER A 64 -13.70 -4.61 0.10
C SER A 64 -14.51 -4.76 1.39
N LEU A 65 -15.82 -4.52 1.29
CA LEU A 65 -16.77 -4.91 2.34
C LEU A 65 -16.73 -6.44 2.54
#